data_AF-A0A542XXC0-F1
#
_entry.id   AF-A0A542XXC0-F1
#
_cell.length_a   1.000
_cell.length_b   1.000
_cell.length_c   1.000
_cell.angle_alpha   90.00
_cell.angle_beta   90.00
_cell.angle_gamma   90.00
#
_symmetry.space_group_name_H-M   'P 1'
#
loop_
_entity.id
_entity.type
_entity.pdbx_description
1 polymer ?
#
loop_
_entity_poly.entity_id
_entity_poly.type
_entity_poly.pdbx_seq_one_letter_code
_entity_poly.pdbx_strand_id
1 'polypeptide(L)'
;GRELLGLSDRELAAIRGDRIGMVFQEPKTALSPFRRLGTQMTEALAIHYHLGRAQRREAALRLARQVGLRDPERIVRAYPHEVSGGQRQRAAIAAAISASPGLLLADEPTTALDVTVQRGILELFTEITDRDECSLVCITHDIAVVNQVAERVLVFRRRADRRAGQRARDSRAPHPRGHPGAHRSGRRGSRMNDQTPAATWTGSTPWTGQLNLPDAEQRAREAGHPLVELTDVSKEFRTPARKLFERGQVVRALDGASLTIERG
;
A
#
# COMPACT_ATOMS: atom_id res chain seq x y z
N GLY A 1 1.63 -13.55 -17.55
CA GLY A 1 2.35 -12.49 -16.81
C GLY A 1 3.80 -12.40 -17.25
N ARG A 2 4.58 -11.49 -16.64
CA ARG A 2 6.05 -11.39 -16.80
C ARG A 2 6.69 -11.84 -15.49
N GLU A 3 7.64 -12.77 -15.55
CA GLU A 3 8.44 -13.17 -14.38
C GLU A 3 9.27 -11.98 -13.88
N LEU A 4 9.24 -11.72 -12.57
CA LEU A 4 9.93 -10.59 -11.95
C LEU A 4 11.21 -11.03 -11.22
N LEU A 5 11.28 -12.30 -10.81
CA LEU A 5 12.46 -12.85 -10.14
C LEU A 5 13.61 -12.98 -11.13
N GLY A 6 14.78 -12.42 -10.76
CA GLY A 6 15.98 -12.46 -11.59
C GLY A 6 16.06 -11.37 -12.66
N LEU A 7 15.07 -10.48 -12.78
CA LEU A 7 15.17 -9.29 -13.63
C LEU A 7 16.29 -8.36 -13.15
N SER A 8 16.90 -7.67 -14.12
CA SER A 8 17.89 -6.62 -13.82
C SER A 8 17.24 -5.41 -13.15
N ASP A 9 18.04 -4.60 -12.45
CA ASP A 9 17.54 -3.37 -11.82
C ASP A 9 16.92 -2.40 -12.84
N ARG A 10 17.44 -2.36 -14.06
CA ARG A 10 16.89 -1.54 -15.15
C ARG A 10 15.48 -1.99 -15.55
N GLU A 11 15.26 -3.30 -15.61
CA GLU A 11 13.96 -3.87 -15.94
C GLU A 11 12.96 -3.68 -14.80
N LEU A 12 13.41 -3.84 -13.55
CA LEU A 12 12.58 -3.58 -12.37
C LEU A 12 12.24 -2.09 -12.25
N ALA A 13 13.15 -1.20 -12.60
CA ALA A 13 12.92 0.24 -12.59
C ALA A 13 11.78 0.66 -13.53
N ALA A 14 11.62 -0.01 -14.68
CA ALA A 14 10.52 0.24 -15.60
C ALA A 14 9.14 -0.20 -15.05
N ILE A 15 9.11 -1.02 -13.99
CA ILE A 15 7.87 -1.52 -13.37
C ILE A 15 7.55 -0.74 -12.09
N ARG A 16 8.58 -0.41 -11.30
CA ARG A 16 8.45 0.31 -10.03
C ARG A 16 7.99 1.75 -10.25
N GLY A 17 7.02 2.17 -9.43
CA GLY A 17 6.42 3.50 -9.51
C GLY A 17 5.44 3.68 -10.68
N ASP A 18 5.42 2.77 -11.66
CA ASP A 18 4.44 2.75 -12.73
C ASP A 18 3.31 1.74 -12.46
N ARG A 19 3.65 0.45 -12.43
CA ARG A 19 2.69 -0.63 -12.19
C ARG A 19 2.56 -1.01 -10.72
N ILE A 20 3.62 -0.79 -9.94
CA ILE A 20 3.69 -1.11 -8.52
C ILE A 20 4.10 0.14 -7.74
N GLY A 21 3.20 0.66 -6.91
CA GLY A 21 3.45 1.75 -5.97
C GLY A 21 3.90 1.23 -4.61
N MET A 22 4.66 2.03 -3.87
CA MET A 22 5.12 1.70 -2.52
C MET A 22 5.01 2.89 -1.56
N VAL A 23 4.40 2.65 -0.41
CA VAL A 23 4.34 3.56 0.75
C VAL A 23 5.23 2.96 1.84
N PHE A 24 6.28 3.68 2.21
CA PHE A 24 7.26 3.25 3.21
C PHE A 24 6.84 3.64 4.64
N GLN A 25 7.37 2.90 5.63
CA GLN A 25 7.07 3.09 7.06
C GLN A 25 7.40 4.51 7.58
N GLU A 26 8.39 5.19 6.98
CA GLU A 26 8.82 6.52 7.41
C GLU A 26 8.72 7.57 6.28
N PRO A 27 7.73 8.48 6.29
CA PRO A 27 7.66 9.55 5.29
C PRO A 27 8.86 10.50 5.31
N LYS A 28 9.66 10.51 6.39
CA LYS A 28 10.91 11.27 6.50
C LYS A 28 12.01 10.75 5.57
N THR A 29 12.08 9.44 5.36
CA THR A 29 13.05 8.83 4.45
C THR A 29 12.50 8.74 3.02
N ALA A 30 11.17 8.63 2.87
CA ALA A 30 10.53 8.59 1.57
C ALA A 30 10.58 9.91 0.80
N LEU A 31 10.61 11.06 1.50
CA LEU A 31 10.65 12.38 0.88
C LEU A 31 11.97 13.11 1.15
N SER A 32 12.63 13.53 0.08
CA SER A 32 13.80 14.40 0.12
C SER A 32 13.45 15.75 0.76
N PRO A 33 14.15 16.19 1.82
CA PRO A 33 13.88 17.47 2.48
C PRO A 33 14.24 18.68 1.62
N PHE A 34 15.03 18.46 0.55
CA PHE A 34 15.56 19.50 -0.34
C PHE A 34 14.72 19.70 -1.61
N ARG A 35 13.63 18.94 -1.78
CA ARG A 35 12.75 19.04 -2.95
C ARG A 35 11.33 19.41 -2.52
N ARG A 36 10.65 20.17 -3.39
CA ARG A 36 9.24 20.52 -3.17
C ARG A 36 8.35 19.29 -3.31
N LEU A 37 7.28 19.22 -2.52
CA LEU A 37 6.36 18.08 -2.50
C LEU A 37 5.80 17.79 -3.88
N GLY A 38 5.35 18.82 -4.63
CA GLY A 38 4.78 18.62 -5.96
C GLY A 38 5.76 17.98 -6.96
N THR A 39 7.06 18.23 -6.82
CA THR A 39 8.09 17.57 -7.65
C THR A 39 8.24 16.10 -7.29
N GLN A 40 8.21 15.77 -6.00
CA GLN A 40 8.35 14.40 -5.51
C GLN A 40 7.09 13.57 -5.82
N MET A 41 5.91 14.16 -5.68
CA MET A 41 4.62 13.55 -6.04
C MET A 41 4.53 13.18 -7.52
N THR A 42 5.29 13.84 -8.39
CA THR A 42 5.23 13.64 -9.85
C THR A 42 6.50 13.01 -10.42
N GLU A 43 7.37 12.48 -9.55
CA GLU A 43 8.66 11.91 -9.96
C GLU A 43 8.50 10.68 -10.84
N ALA A 44 7.66 9.72 -10.44
CA ALA A 44 7.39 8.54 -11.27
C ALA A 44 6.78 8.93 -12.62
N LEU A 45 5.85 9.89 -12.61
CA LEU A 45 5.27 10.42 -13.84
C LEU A 45 6.31 11.06 -14.78
N ALA A 46 7.28 11.78 -14.21
CA ALA A 46 8.35 12.40 -14.98
C ALA A 46 9.30 11.35 -15.59
N ILE A 47 9.57 10.27 -14.87
CA ILE A 47 10.46 9.17 -15.29
C ILE A 47 9.82 8.35 -16.41
N HIS A 48 8.54 7.98 -16.25
CA HIS A 48 7.87 7.01 -17.11
C HIS A 48 7.14 7.62 -18.30
N TYR A 49 6.68 8.87 -18.19
CA TYR A 49 5.80 9.49 -19.19
C TYR A 49 6.34 10.81 -19.78
N HIS A 50 7.60 11.16 -19.49
CA HIS A 50 8.29 12.34 -20.05
C HIS A 50 7.51 13.65 -19.98
N LEU A 51 6.73 13.85 -18.90
CA LEU A 51 5.83 15.00 -18.78
C LEU A 51 6.58 16.35 -18.74
N GLY A 52 6.05 17.31 -19.50
CA GLY A 52 6.49 18.70 -19.47
C GLY A 52 6.24 19.39 -18.12
N ARG A 53 6.83 20.57 -17.92
CA ARG A 53 6.71 21.31 -16.64
C ARG A 53 5.26 21.67 -16.29
N ALA A 54 4.46 22.10 -17.27
CA ALA A 54 3.06 22.46 -17.06
C ALA A 54 2.22 21.24 -16.68
N GLN A 55 2.37 20.13 -17.42
CA GLN A 55 1.69 18.86 -17.15
C GLN A 55 2.04 18.31 -15.75
N ARG A 56 3.32 18.37 -15.35
CA ARG A 56 3.73 17.96 -14.00
C ARG A 56 3.09 18.83 -12.91
N ARG A 57 2.99 20.14 -13.13
CA ARG A 57 2.33 21.03 -12.17
C ARG A 57 0.86 20.69 -12.01
N GLU A 58 0.16 20.45 -13.12
CA GLU A 58 -1.25 20.04 -13.12
C GLU A 58 -1.44 18.68 -12.45
N ALA A 59 -0.61 17.69 -12.80
CA ALA A 59 -0.62 16.38 -12.16
C ALA A 59 -0.37 16.48 -10.65
N ALA A 60 0.57 17.32 -10.19
CA ALA A 60 0.83 17.53 -8.77
C ALA A 60 -0.40 18.09 -8.03
N LEU A 61 -1.12 19.05 -8.63
CA LEU A 61 -2.34 19.61 -8.05
C LEU A 61 -3.47 18.58 -8.02
N ARG A 62 -3.64 17.79 -9.09
CA ARG A 62 -4.59 16.69 -9.14
C ARG A 62 -4.31 15.68 -8.05
N LEU A 63 -3.06 15.22 -7.93
CA LEU A 63 -2.64 14.26 -6.91
C LEU A 63 -2.84 14.82 -5.50
N ALA A 64 -2.51 16.09 -5.27
CA ALA A 64 -2.73 16.73 -3.97
C ALA A 64 -4.21 16.73 -3.57
N ARG A 65 -5.10 17.04 -4.51
CA ARG A 65 -6.56 16.97 -4.28
C ARG A 65 -7.02 15.53 -4.05
N GLN A 66 -6.51 14.59 -4.84
CA GLN A 66 -6.84 13.17 -4.76
C GLN A 66 -6.52 12.57 -3.39
N VAL A 67 -5.44 13.00 -2.74
CA VAL A 67 -5.10 12.57 -1.38
C VAL A 67 -5.65 13.47 -0.27
N GLY A 68 -6.58 14.39 -0.58
CA GLY A 68 -7.26 15.23 0.41
C GLY A 68 -6.37 16.31 1.05
N LEU A 69 -5.30 16.76 0.39
CA LEU A 69 -4.47 17.86 0.87
C LEU A 69 -5.19 19.20 0.69
N ARG A 70 -5.57 19.83 1.81
CA ARG A 70 -6.17 21.17 1.82
C ARG A 70 -5.17 22.21 1.31
N ASP A 71 -5.62 23.16 0.48
CA ASP A 71 -4.76 24.17 -0.15
C ASP A 71 -3.62 23.53 -0.99
N PRO A 72 -3.99 22.78 -2.05
CA PRO A 72 -3.02 22.07 -2.88
C PRO A 72 -2.04 23.03 -3.57
N GLU A 73 -2.46 24.25 -3.92
CA GLU A 73 -1.62 25.26 -4.57
C GLU A 73 -0.42 25.69 -3.71
N ARG A 74 -0.60 25.78 -2.39
CA ARG A 74 0.49 26.00 -1.44
C ARG A 74 1.27 24.72 -1.20
N ILE A 75 0.60 23.59 -0.95
CA ILE A 75 1.27 22.35 -0.54
C ILE A 75 2.20 21.80 -1.63
N VAL A 76 1.80 21.85 -2.91
CA VAL A 76 2.69 21.39 -4.00
C VAL A 76 3.98 22.20 -4.10
N ARG A 77 3.98 23.44 -3.58
CA ARG A 77 5.16 24.30 -3.52
C ARG A 77 5.93 24.14 -2.22
N ALA A 78 5.34 23.57 -1.19
CA ALA A 78 5.97 23.41 0.11
C ALA A 78 7.10 22.36 0.07
N TYR A 79 8.05 22.49 0.98
CA TYR A 79 9.04 21.47 1.33
C TYR A 79 8.48 20.58 2.45
N PRO A 80 9.02 19.35 2.63
CA PRO A 80 8.52 18.42 3.65
C PRO A 80 8.51 19.00 5.08
N HIS A 81 9.43 19.92 5.40
CA HIS A 81 9.53 20.55 6.72
C HIS A 81 8.50 21.67 6.96
N GLU A 82 7.77 22.10 5.92
CA GLU A 82 6.77 23.19 5.99
C GLU A 82 5.32 22.67 6.12
N VAL A 83 5.14 21.35 6.31
CA VAL A 83 3.83 20.69 6.37
C VAL A 83 3.74 19.76 7.58
N SER A 84 2.51 19.44 8.01
CA SER A 84 2.28 18.50 9.11
C SER A 84 2.69 17.06 8.76
N GLY A 85 2.85 16.19 9.77
CA GLY A 85 3.16 14.78 9.56
C GLY A 85 2.13 14.07 8.68
N GLY A 86 0.83 14.28 8.93
CA GLY A 86 -0.24 13.72 8.11
C GLY A 86 -0.26 14.27 6.67
N GLN A 87 0.06 15.56 6.47
CA GLN A 87 0.20 16.14 5.13
C GLN A 87 1.39 15.52 4.37
N ARG A 88 2.50 15.30 5.08
CA ARG A 88 3.68 14.62 4.53
C ARG A 88 3.36 13.18 4.14
N GLN A 89 2.62 12.44 4.97
CA GLN A 89 2.19 11.08 4.65
C GLN A 89 1.28 11.05 3.41
N ARG A 90 0.30 11.94 3.34
CA ARG A 90 -0.56 12.09 2.15
C ARG A 90 0.25 12.42 0.90
N ALA A 91 1.27 13.29 1.00
CA ALA A 91 2.15 13.56 -0.13
C ALA A 91 3.01 12.35 -0.56
N ALA A 92 3.44 11.51 0.40
CA ALA A 92 4.13 10.25 0.09
C ALA A 92 3.20 9.25 -0.60
N ILE A 93 1.94 9.11 -0.13
CA ILE A 93 0.91 8.29 -0.78
C ILE A 93 0.65 8.81 -2.19
N ALA A 94 0.54 10.13 -2.36
CA ALA A 94 0.33 10.76 -3.67
C ALA A 94 1.47 10.43 -4.66
N ALA A 95 2.71 10.37 -4.19
CA ALA A 95 3.84 9.93 -5.02
C ALA A 95 3.70 8.44 -5.41
N ALA A 96 3.31 7.59 -4.46
CA ALA A 96 3.15 6.15 -4.68
C ALA A 96 2.03 5.81 -5.68
N ILE A 97 0.95 6.58 -5.70
CA ILE A 97 -0.20 6.37 -6.60
C ILE A 97 -0.12 7.20 -7.89
N SER A 98 0.96 7.94 -8.10
CA SER A 98 1.01 9.00 -9.13
C SER A 98 0.74 8.50 -10.56
N ALA A 99 1.20 7.29 -10.88
CA ALA A 99 0.99 6.60 -12.16
C ALA A 99 -0.23 5.65 -12.19
N SER A 100 -1.09 5.72 -11.18
CA SER A 100 -2.23 4.81 -10.99
C SER A 100 -1.80 3.34 -11.05
N PRO A 101 -0.94 2.88 -10.12
CA PRO A 101 -0.44 1.51 -10.14
C PRO A 101 -1.58 0.51 -9.91
N GLY A 102 -1.47 -0.68 -10.50
CA GLY A 102 -2.40 -1.76 -10.21
C GLY A 102 -2.20 -2.34 -8.81
N LEU A 103 -0.96 -2.29 -8.29
CA LEU A 103 -0.59 -2.80 -6.97
C LEU A 103 -0.01 -1.68 -6.10
N LEU A 104 -0.52 -1.53 -4.89
CA LEU A 104 0.05 -0.66 -3.87
C LEU A 104 0.58 -1.50 -2.69
N LEU A 105 1.86 -1.35 -2.39
CA LEU A 105 2.50 -1.93 -1.22
C LEU A 105 2.57 -0.88 -0.12
N ALA A 106 2.00 -1.16 1.05
CA ALA A 106 2.02 -0.26 2.19
C ALA A 106 2.71 -0.93 3.37
N ASP A 107 3.92 -0.49 3.68
CA ASP A 107 4.70 -1.01 4.81
C ASP A 107 4.50 -0.11 6.02
N GLU A 108 3.86 -0.63 7.07
CA GLU A 108 3.48 0.07 8.31
C GLU A 108 3.01 1.51 8.09
N PRO A 109 2.01 1.75 7.22
CA PRO A 109 1.75 3.07 6.62
C PRO A 109 1.16 4.10 7.59
N THR A 110 0.89 3.71 8.83
CA THR A 110 0.27 4.55 9.86
C THR A 110 1.11 4.65 11.14
N THR A 111 2.32 4.06 11.14
CA THR A 111 3.21 4.13 12.29
C THR A 111 3.59 5.58 12.60
N ALA A 112 3.63 5.91 13.89
CA ALA A 112 3.98 7.23 14.42
C ALA A 112 3.01 8.38 14.02
N LEU A 113 1.79 8.06 13.58
CA LEU A 113 0.71 9.04 13.40
C LEU A 113 -0.25 9.01 14.59
N ASP A 114 -0.93 10.13 14.84
CA ASP A 114 -2.05 10.15 15.78
C ASP A 114 -3.24 9.34 15.24
N VAL A 115 -4.09 8.85 16.14
CA VAL A 115 -5.22 7.96 15.81
C VAL A 115 -6.19 8.59 14.80
N THR A 116 -6.40 9.91 14.86
CA THR A 116 -7.29 10.61 13.94
C THR A 116 -6.70 10.66 12.53
N VAL A 117 -5.42 10.98 12.40
CA VAL A 117 -4.73 10.96 11.11
C VAL A 117 -4.63 9.54 10.56
N GLN A 118 -4.30 8.55 11.38
CA GLN A 118 -4.27 7.13 11.00
C GLN A 118 -5.59 6.71 10.34
N ARG A 119 -6.73 7.00 10.98
CA ARG A 119 -8.05 6.68 10.42
C ARG A 119 -8.25 7.28 9.03
N GLY A 120 -7.95 8.57 8.88
CA GLY A 120 -8.10 9.26 7.61
C GLY A 120 -7.10 8.82 6.52
N ILE A 121 -5.99 8.16 6.89
CA ILE A 121 -5.07 7.52 5.94
C ILE A 121 -5.61 6.15 5.51
N LEU A 122 -6.18 5.37 6.43
CA LEU A 122 -6.80 4.09 6.11
C LEU A 122 -8.03 4.26 5.22
N GLU A 123 -8.87 5.25 5.51
CA GLU A 123 -10.01 5.64 4.65
C GLU A 123 -9.53 6.03 3.24
N LEU A 124 -8.44 6.80 3.15
CA LEU A 124 -7.83 7.16 1.86
C LEU A 124 -7.36 5.93 1.08
N PHE A 125 -6.80 4.91 1.74
CA PHE A 125 -6.42 3.68 1.06
C PHE A 125 -7.64 2.96 0.48
N THR A 126 -8.71 2.80 1.26
CA THR A 126 -9.97 2.20 0.79
C THR A 126 -10.54 2.98 -0.40
N GLU A 127 -10.56 4.33 -0.33
CA GLU A 127 -11.03 5.16 -1.45
C GLU A 127 -10.17 4.98 -2.72
N ILE A 128 -8.86 4.79 -2.57
CA ILE A 128 -7.95 4.55 -3.70
C ILE A 128 -8.18 3.17 -4.30
N THR A 129 -8.28 2.12 -3.46
CA THR A 129 -8.50 0.75 -3.94
C THR A 129 -9.82 0.64 -4.68
N ASP A 130 -10.89 1.21 -4.14
CA ASP A 130 -12.24 1.15 -4.72
C ASP A 130 -12.36 1.96 -6.02
N ARG A 131 -11.71 3.14 -6.09
CA ARG A 131 -11.81 4.02 -7.26
C ARG A 131 -10.90 3.59 -8.41
N ASP A 132 -9.68 3.16 -8.10
CA ASP A 132 -8.61 3.00 -9.08
C ASP A 132 -8.38 1.53 -9.50
N GLU A 133 -9.27 0.61 -9.12
CA GLU A 133 -9.14 -0.86 -9.35
C GLU A 133 -7.75 -1.35 -8.93
N CYS A 134 -7.32 -0.89 -7.75
CA CYS A 134 -5.97 -1.05 -7.23
C CYS A 134 -5.98 -2.05 -6.06
N SER A 135 -5.07 -3.02 -6.10
CA SER A 135 -4.91 -3.99 -5.00
C SER A 135 -3.95 -3.44 -3.95
N LEU A 136 -4.31 -3.55 -2.68
CA LEU A 136 -3.47 -3.12 -1.56
C LEU A 136 -2.87 -4.32 -0.82
N VAL A 137 -1.56 -4.33 -0.63
CA VAL A 137 -0.88 -5.21 0.32
C VAL A 137 -0.37 -4.34 1.47
N CYS A 138 -1.01 -4.46 2.63
CA CYS A 138 -0.63 -3.76 3.84
C CYS A 138 0.15 -4.69 4.78
N ILE A 139 1.34 -4.27 5.19
CA ILE A 139 2.15 -4.92 6.22
C ILE A 139 1.94 -4.12 7.50
N THR A 140 1.46 -4.77 8.55
CA THR A 140 1.30 -4.12 9.86
C THR A 140 1.34 -5.10 11.02
N HIS A 141 1.74 -4.60 12.18
CA HIS A 141 1.58 -5.29 13.47
C HIS A 141 0.29 -4.91 14.21
N ASP A 142 -0.46 -3.91 13.73
CA ASP A 142 -1.67 -3.42 14.39
C ASP A 142 -2.94 -4.14 13.87
N ILE A 143 -3.61 -4.87 14.77
CA ILE A 143 -4.86 -5.59 14.46
C ILE A 143 -5.99 -4.62 14.13
N ALA A 144 -5.99 -3.40 14.67
CA ALA A 144 -7.00 -2.39 14.36
C ALA A 144 -6.91 -1.94 12.89
N VAL A 145 -5.69 -1.79 12.36
CA VAL A 145 -5.47 -1.52 10.94
C VAL A 145 -5.99 -2.68 10.09
N VAL A 146 -5.64 -3.92 10.44
CA VAL A 146 -6.09 -5.13 9.72
C VAL A 146 -7.61 -5.17 9.62
N ASN A 147 -8.33 -4.93 10.72
CA ASN A 147 -9.79 -4.98 10.76
C ASN A 147 -10.47 -3.89 9.90
N GLN A 148 -9.76 -2.82 9.56
CA GLN A 148 -10.33 -1.70 8.81
C GLN A 148 -10.14 -1.85 7.30
N VAL A 149 -9.02 -2.42 6.83
CA VAL A 149 -8.66 -2.42 5.40
C VAL A 149 -8.48 -3.81 4.78
N ALA A 150 -8.34 -4.87 5.57
CA ALA A 150 -7.96 -6.17 5.04
C ALA A 150 -9.18 -7.08 4.77
N GLU A 151 -9.31 -7.54 3.53
CA GLU A 151 -10.22 -8.63 3.17
C GLU A 151 -9.61 -10.01 3.50
N ARG A 152 -8.29 -10.12 3.37
CA ARG A 152 -7.51 -11.34 3.60
C ARG A 152 -6.31 -11.03 4.47
N VAL A 153 -5.99 -11.93 5.39
CA VAL A 153 -4.90 -11.74 6.36
C VAL A 153 -3.90 -12.88 6.28
N LEU A 154 -2.62 -12.53 6.16
CA LEU A 154 -1.49 -13.45 6.23
C LEU A 154 -0.71 -13.16 7.52
N VAL A 155 -0.56 -14.17 8.38
CA VAL A 155 0.15 -14.03 9.65
C VAL A 155 1.55 -14.62 9.54
N PHE A 156 2.56 -13.75 9.60
CA PHE A 156 3.96 -14.17 9.67
C PHE A 156 4.34 -14.50 11.12
N ARG A 157 4.78 -15.73 11.38
CA ARG A 157 5.32 -16.15 12.67
C ARG A 157 6.80 -16.47 12.53
N ARG A 158 7.65 -15.84 13.36
CA ARG A 158 9.05 -16.25 13.49
C ARG A 158 9.07 -17.67 14.06
N ARG A 159 9.64 -18.64 13.33
CA ARG A 159 9.99 -19.92 13.95
C ARG A 159 11.02 -19.62 15.03
N ALA A 160 10.71 -19.96 16.29
CA ALA A 160 11.73 -20.01 17.32
C ALA A 160 12.81 -21.00 16.86
N ASP A 161 14.09 -20.64 17.03
CA ASP A 161 15.23 -21.50 16.74
C ASP A 161 15.08 -22.82 17.52
N ARG A 162 14.46 -23.83 16.91
CA ARG A 162 14.48 -25.18 17.44
C ARG A 162 15.89 -25.70 17.23
N ARG A 163 16.73 -25.55 18.26
CA ARG A 163 17.95 -26.37 18.39
C ARG A 163 17.54 -27.83 18.19
N ALA A 164 18.25 -28.53 17.30
CA ALA A 164 18.02 -29.94 17.04
C ALA A 164 18.21 -30.73 18.35
N GLY A 165 17.11 -31.17 18.95
CA GLY A 165 17.07 -31.93 20.19
C GLY A 165 15.63 -32.13 20.64
N GLN A 166 15.19 -33.39 20.63
CA GLN A 166 13.88 -33.89 21.03
C GLN A 166 12.67 -33.62 20.10
N ARG A 167 12.31 -34.67 19.36
CA ARG A 167 10.98 -34.85 18.76
C ARG A 167 9.94 -34.89 19.90
N ALA A 168 9.18 -33.82 20.08
CA ALA A 168 7.87 -33.92 20.72
C ALA A 168 6.86 -34.32 19.64
N ARG A 169 6.27 -35.50 19.82
CA ARG A 169 5.10 -36.00 19.11
C ARG A 169 3.87 -35.16 19.48
N ASP A 170 2.85 -35.35 18.66
CA ASP A 170 1.42 -35.02 18.85
C ASP A 170 0.96 -33.59 18.51
N SER A 171 -0.13 -33.39 17.76
CA SER A 171 -1.04 -34.33 17.08
C SER A 171 -1.99 -33.55 16.16
N ARG A 172 -2.38 -34.12 15.03
CA ARG A 172 -3.46 -33.62 14.16
C ARG A 172 -4.84 -34.08 14.70
N ALA A 173 -5.74 -33.10 14.92
CA ALA A 173 -7.23 -33.08 14.78
C ALA A 173 -8.08 -34.17 15.50
N PRO A 174 -9.45 -34.12 15.59
CA PRO A 174 -10.47 -33.15 15.15
C PRO A 174 -11.54 -32.75 16.24
N HIS A 175 -12.50 -31.88 15.90
CA HIS A 175 -13.73 -31.59 16.69
C HIS A 175 -14.72 -32.78 16.74
N PRO A 176 -15.63 -32.89 17.74
CA PRO A 176 -17.05 -32.53 17.50
C PRO A 176 -17.94 -32.07 18.72
N ARG A 177 -18.86 -31.13 18.42
CA ARG A 177 -20.31 -30.96 18.75
C ARG A 177 -20.90 -31.10 20.18
N GLY A 178 -21.79 -30.15 20.53
CA GLY A 178 -22.88 -30.31 21.53
C GLY A 178 -23.59 -29.00 21.96
N HIS A 179 -24.72 -28.67 21.32
CA HIS A 179 -25.70 -27.55 21.49
C HIS A 179 -26.47 -27.54 22.84
N PRO A 180 -27.53 -26.69 23.09
CA PRO A 180 -28.06 -25.47 22.44
C PRO A 180 -28.37 -24.29 23.41
N GLY A 181 -28.54 -23.09 22.88
CA GLY A 181 -29.19 -21.97 23.57
C GLY A 181 -29.72 -20.96 22.56
N ALA A 182 -30.95 -21.18 22.10
CA ALA A 182 -31.67 -20.28 21.20
C ALA A 182 -32.21 -19.07 21.97
N HIS A 183 -32.12 -17.85 21.40
CA HIS A 183 -33.27 -16.94 21.27
C HIS A 183 -32.94 -15.72 20.37
N ARG A 184 -33.66 -15.70 19.23
CA ARG A 184 -34.36 -14.58 18.55
C ARG A 184 -33.64 -13.26 18.19
N SER A 185 -33.46 -13.11 16.87
CA SER A 185 -33.97 -12.04 15.99
C SER A 185 -34.34 -10.66 16.59
N GLY A 186 -33.70 -9.61 16.08
CA GLY A 186 -34.17 -8.22 16.15
C GLY A 186 -33.71 -7.40 14.95
N ARG A 187 -34.66 -6.97 14.11
CA ARG A 187 -34.51 -6.01 13.00
C ARG A 187 -34.28 -4.58 13.53
N ARG A 188 -33.58 -3.76 12.72
CA ARG A 188 -33.67 -2.29 12.52
C ARG A 188 -34.04 -1.38 13.71
N GLY A 189 -33.16 -0.39 13.93
CA GLY A 189 -33.48 0.97 14.40
C GLY A 189 -32.19 1.79 14.40
N SER A 190 -31.94 2.66 13.44
CA SER A 190 -32.43 4.05 13.30
C SER A 190 -31.80 5.04 14.29
N ARG A 191 -30.95 5.90 13.71
CA ARG A 191 -30.67 7.31 14.04
C ARG A 191 -30.02 7.62 15.39
N MET A 192 -28.82 8.19 15.33
CA MET A 192 -28.56 9.43 16.06
C MET A 192 -27.83 10.42 15.16
N ASN A 193 -28.33 11.64 15.26
CA ASN A 193 -28.14 12.83 14.45
C ASN A 193 -26.89 13.55 14.96
N ASP A 194 -25.94 13.89 14.09
CA ASP A 194 -24.95 14.93 14.39
C ASP A 194 -24.85 15.87 13.19
N GLN A 195 -25.52 17.00 13.34
CA GLN A 195 -25.59 18.06 12.35
C GLN A 195 -24.31 18.88 12.45
N THR A 196 -23.41 18.69 11.49
CA THR A 196 -22.38 19.70 11.15
C THR A 196 -22.62 20.11 9.70
N PRO A 197 -22.62 21.41 9.34
CA PRO A 197 -23.15 21.84 8.04
C PRO A 197 -22.35 21.23 6.89
N ALA A 198 -23.04 20.50 6.01
CA ALA A 198 -22.50 20.07 4.74
C ALA A 198 -22.15 21.33 3.93
N ALA A 199 -20.84 21.60 3.78
CA ALA A 199 -20.37 22.54 2.79
C ALA A 199 -20.71 21.94 1.42
N THR A 200 -21.79 22.43 0.81
CA THR A 200 -22.21 22.09 -0.54
C THR A 200 -21.11 22.52 -1.49
N TRP A 201 -20.27 21.57 -1.91
CA TRP A 201 -19.31 21.80 -2.96
C TRP A 201 -20.05 21.91 -4.29
N THR A 202 -20.31 23.14 -4.71
CA THR A 202 -20.81 23.45 -6.06
C THR A 202 -19.63 23.90 -6.91
N GLY A 203 -19.02 22.95 -7.62
CA GLY A 203 -18.13 23.26 -8.73
C GLY A 203 -16.91 22.37 -8.86
N SER A 204 -17.03 21.31 -9.65
CA SER A 204 -16.03 21.07 -10.69
C SER A 204 -16.72 20.96 -12.02
N THR A 205 -16.43 21.87 -12.93
CA THR A 205 -16.38 21.52 -14.34
C THR A 205 -15.39 20.34 -14.45
N PRO A 206 -15.80 19.16 -14.93
CA PRO A 206 -14.85 18.09 -15.16
C PRO A 206 -13.83 18.59 -16.18
N TRP A 207 -12.57 18.65 -15.79
CA TRP A 207 -11.50 18.87 -16.74
C TRP A 207 -11.43 17.64 -17.65
N THR A 208 -11.72 17.85 -18.93
CA THR A 208 -11.75 16.83 -20.00
C THR A 208 -10.37 16.56 -20.60
N GLY A 209 -9.29 17.01 -19.97
CA GLY A 209 -7.94 16.67 -20.41
C GLY A 209 -7.63 15.21 -20.09
N GLN A 210 -7.77 14.33 -21.08
CA GLN A 210 -7.16 13.01 -21.00
C GLN A 210 -5.64 13.20 -20.88
N LEU A 211 -5.08 12.94 -19.70
CA LEU A 211 -3.71 12.47 -19.63
C LEU A 211 -3.70 11.16 -20.41
N ASN A 212 -3.13 11.17 -21.63
CA ASN A 212 -2.82 9.95 -22.37
C ASN A 212 -1.76 9.18 -21.59
N LEU A 213 -2.21 8.48 -20.54
CA LEU A 213 -1.49 7.40 -19.91
C LEU A 213 -1.51 6.25 -20.93
N PRO A 214 -0.34 5.72 -21.36
CA PRO A 214 -0.25 4.43 -22.02
C PRO A 214 -1.18 3.39 -21.37
N ASP A 215 -2.14 3.01 -22.20
CA ASP A 215 -3.02 1.87 -22.26
C ASP A 215 -3.87 1.49 -21.04
N ALA A 216 -4.86 2.35 -20.75
CA ALA A 216 -6.13 1.89 -20.18
C ALA A 216 -6.70 0.67 -20.94
N GLU A 217 -6.46 0.57 -22.26
CA GLU A 217 -6.84 -0.58 -23.08
C GLU A 217 -6.01 -1.85 -22.79
N GLN A 218 -4.71 -1.74 -22.51
CA GLN A 218 -3.84 -2.88 -22.18
C GLN A 218 -4.12 -3.35 -20.75
N ARG A 219 -4.43 -2.40 -19.84
CA ARG A 219 -4.95 -2.69 -18.50
C ARG A 219 -6.30 -3.42 -18.56
N ALA A 220 -7.20 -3.00 -19.47
CA ALA A 220 -8.47 -3.69 -19.72
C ALA A 220 -8.29 -5.07 -20.38
N ARG A 221 -7.28 -5.25 -21.24
CA ARG A 221 -6.92 -6.57 -21.83
C ARG A 221 -6.33 -7.54 -20.81
N GLU A 222 -5.77 -7.05 -19.71
CA GLU A 222 -5.30 -7.87 -18.58
C GLU A 222 -6.43 -8.27 -17.60
N ALA A 223 -7.68 -7.83 -17.83
CA ALA A 223 -8.83 -8.21 -17.00
C ALA A 223 -9.09 -9.73 -17.07
N GLY A 224 -8.95 -10.42 -15.94
CA GLY A 224 -9.12 -11.88 -15.82
C GLY A 224 -7.85 -12.66 -15.52
N HIS A 225 -6.69 -12.00 -15.41
CA HIS A 225 -5.46 -12.60 -14.89
C HIS A 225 -5.08 -12.00 -13.54
N PRO A 226 -4.49 -12.79 -12.63
CA PRO A 226 -4.03 -12.27 -11.35
C PRO A 226 -2.97 -11.20 -11.56
N LEU A 227 -3.04 -10.15 -10.77
CA LEU A 227 -2.11 -9.02 -10.82
C LEU A 227 -0.70 -9.44 -10.39
N VAL A 228 -0.61 -10.30 -9.37
CA VAL A 228 0.63 -10.95 -8.92
C VAL A 228 0.33 -12.40 -8.59
N GLU A 229 1.19 -13.28 -9.10
CA GLU A 229 1.21 -14.70 -8.75
C GLU A 229 2.60 -15.05 -8.22
N LEU A 230 2.64 -15.60 -7.01
CA LEU A 230 3.82 -16.16 -6.36
C LEU A 230 3.61 -17.68 -6.31
N THR A 231 4.56 -18.43 -6.85
CA THR A 231 4.49 -19.89 -6.88
C THR A 231 5.78 -20.47 -6.31
N ASP A 232 5.66 -21.15 -5.16
CA ASP A 232 6.75 -21.88 -4.50
C ASP A 232 8.01 -21.03 -4.24
N VAL A 233 7.82 -19.75 -3.91
CA VAL A 233 8.93 -18.81 -3.75
C VAL A 233 9.64 -19.06 -2.43
N SER A 234 10.97 -19.17 -2.51
CA SER A 234 11.85 -19.36 -1.35
C SER A 234 12.96 -18.29 -1.35
N LYS A 235 13.29 -17.78 -0.16
CA LYS A 235 14.34 -16.77 0.02
C LYS A 235 15.19 -17.09 1.23
N GLU A 236 16.50 -17.18 1.00
CA GLU A 236 17.49 -17.38 2.04
C GLU A 236 18.39 -16.14 2.16
N PHE A 237 18.74 -15.78 3.40
CA PHE A 237 19.71 -14.75 3.73
C PHE A 237 20.88 -15.39 4.46
N ARG A 238 22.11 -15.04 4.06
CA ARG A 238 23.30 -15.40 4.84
C ARG A 238 23.59 -14.28 5.83
N THR A 239 23.49 -14.60 7.11
CA THR A 239 23.94 -13.70 8.16
C THR A 239 25.46 -13.80 8.30
N PRO A 240 26.18 -12.68 8.40
CA PRO A 240 27.62 -12.70 8.62
C PRO A 240 27.96 -13.33 9.98
N ALA A 241 29.11 -14.00 10.05
CA ALA A 241 29.60 -14.58 11.29
C ALA A 241 29.83 -13.49 12.35
N ARG A 242 29.34 -13.71 13.58
CA ARG A 242 29.53 -12.77 14.69
C ARG A 242 30.88 -12.92 15.40
N LYS A 243 31.62 -14.00 15.13
CA LYS A 243 32.94 -14.31 15.72
C LYS A 243 33.91 -14.82 14.66
N LEU A 244 35.21 -14.63 14.91
CA LEU A 244 36.33 -14.96 14.01
C LEU A 244 36.41 -16.44 13.57
N PHE A 245 35.62 -17.33 14.18
CA PHE A 245 35.54 -18.77 13.86
C PHE A 245 34.11 -19.31 13.71
N GLU A 246 33.08 -18.46 13.73
CA GLU A 246 31.70 -18.91 13.46
C GLU A 246 31.43 -18.93 11.95
N ARG A 247 30.68 -19.92 11.47
CA ARG A 247 30.13 -19.87 10.10
C ARG A 247 28.85 -19.04 10.14
N GLY A 248 28.69 -18.14 9.16
CA GLY A 248 27.46 -17.39 8.97
C GLY A 248 26.24 -18.32 8.86
N GLN A 249 25.15 -17.98 9.54
CA GLN A 249 23.93 -18.79 9.47
C GLN A 249 23.14 -18.46 8.22
N VAL A 250 22.65 -19.49 7.53
CA VAL A 250 21.64 -19.35 6.48
C VAL A 250 20.28 -19.28 7.17
N VAL A 251 19.63 -18.14 7.06
CA VAL A 251 18.25 -17.93 7.54
C VAL A 251 17.34 -18.01 6.33
N ARG A 252 16.46 -19.02 6.30
CA ARG A 252 15.34 -19.07 5.34
C ARG A 252 14.27 -18.09 5.80
N ALA A 253 14.13 -16.99 5.08
CA ALA A 253 13.08 -16.01 5.33
C ALA A 253 11.74 -16.41 4.70
N LEU A 254 11.78 -17.14 3.59
CA LEU A 254 10.61 -17.67 2.89
C LEU A 254 10.95 -19.09 2.40
N ASP A 255 10.02 -20.04 2.57
CA ASP A 255 10.21 -21.44 2.20
C ASP A 255 8.90 -21.97 1.58
N GLY A 256 8.88 -22.09 0.26
CA GLY A 256 7.75 -22.60 -0.53
C GLY A 256 6.45 -21.82 -0.40
N ALA A 257 6.51 -20.48 -0.43
CA ALA A 257 5.32 -19.65 -0.33
C ALA A 257 4.67 -19.44 -1.70
N SER A 258 3.36 -19.71 -1.76
CA SER A 258 2.52 -19.39 -2.91
C SER A 258 1.39 -18.45 -2.51
N LEU A 259 1.13 -17.44 -3.34
CA LEU A 259 0.10 -16.43 -3.10
C LEU A 259 -0.34 -15.82 -4.44
N THR A 260 -1.64 -15.64 -4.59
CA THR A 260 -2.22 -14.92 -5.73
C THR A 260 -2.94 -13.67 -5.24
N ILE A 261 -2.64 -12.55 -5.89
CA ILE A 261 -3.26 -11.24 -5.68
C ILE A 261 -4.03 -10.90 -6.95
N GLU A 262 -5.35 -10.81 -6.82
CA GLU A 262 -6.25 -10.39 -7.88
C GLU A 262 -6.27 -8.87 -8.00
N ARG A 263 -6.73 -8.36 -9.15
CA ARG A 263 -7.02 -6.93 -9.33
C ARG A 263 -8.23 -6.55 -8.46
N GLY A 264 -8.14 -5.38 -7.80
CA GLY A 264 -9.20 -4.81 -6.96
C GLY A 264 -10.40 -4.35 -7.75
#